data_AF-V8NFV0-F1
#
_entry.id   AF-V8NFV0-F1
#
_cell.length_a   1.000
_cell.length_b   1.000
_cell.length_c   1.000
_cell.angle_alpha   90.00
_cell.angle_beta   90.00
_cell.angle_gamma   90.00
#
_symmetry.space_group_name_H-M   'P 1'
#
loop_
_entity.id
_entity.type
_entity.pdbx_description
1 polymer ?
#
loop_
_entity_poly.entity_id
_entity_poly.type
_entity_poly.pdbx_seq_one_letter_code
_entity_poly.pdbx_strand_id
1 'polypeptide(L)'
;MLAQKLQTTVEAMQKLFSAGAGSYYGDSLFFLSVAMHHLMPREVSRVIQVDLDVEYRANIRELFQEFDNFPEGAVIGIAREMQPVYRYVATPGMVPFLRPFPAEGPLWMGGC
;
A
#
# COMPACT_ATOMS: atom_id res chain seq x y z
N MET A 1 22.54 -4.60 -4.73
CA MET A 1 21.41 -4.19 -5.59
C MET A 1 20.23 -3.71 -4.74
N LEU A 2 19.34 -2.86 -5.27
CA LEU A 2 18.14 -2.34 -4.58
C LEU A 2 17.31 -3.46 -3.93
N ALA A 3 17.12 -4.57 -4.65
CA ALA A 3 16.43 -5.76 -4.17
C ALA A 3 17.03 -6.36 -2.88
N GLN A 4 18.36 -6.32 -2.70
CA GLN A 4 19.00 -6.84 -1.48
C GLN A 4 18.74 -5.97 -0.25
N LYS A 5 18.69 -4.63 -0.41
CA LYS A 5 18.36 -3.72 0.69
C LYS A 5 16.89 -3.84 1.11
N LEU A 6 16.01 -4.06 0.14
CA LEU A 6 14.61 -4.36 0.38
C LEU A 6 14.47 -5.67 1.14
N GLN A 7 15.10 -6.75 0.66
CA GLN A 7 15.03 -8.09 1.23
C GLN A 7 15.30 -8.09 2.75
N THR A 8 16.36 -7.43 3.20
CA THR A 8 16.72 -7.36 4.62
C THR A 8 15.71 -6.58 5.47
N THR A 9 15.01 -5.61 4.88
CA THR A 9 14.05 -4.76 5.58
C THR A 9 12.69 -5.44 5.72
N VAL A 10 12.33 -6.27 4.74
CA VAL A 10 10.95 -6.78 4.58
C VAL A 10 10.84 -8.29 4.84
N GLU A 11 11.96 -8.96 5.18
CA GLU A 11 12.02 -10.41 5.38
C GLU A 11 11.00 -10.94 6.40
N ALA A 12 10.82 -10.22 7.51
CA ALA A 12 9.86 -10.59 8.54
C ALA A 12 8.41 -10.46 8.06
N MET A 13 8.11 -9.44 7.24
CA MET A 13 6.79 -9.23 6.65
C MET A 13 6.51 -10.24 5.54
N GLN A 14 7.49 -10.54 4.70
CA GLN A 14 7.38 -11.58 3.67
C GLN A 14 6.94 -12.93 4.25
N LYS A 15 7.48 -13.34 5.40
CA LYS A 15 7.06 -14.60 6.04
C LYS A 15 5.58 -14.63 6.43
N LEU A 16 4.95 -13.47 6.66
CA LEU A 16 3.55 -13.34 7.06
C LEU A 16 2.60 -13.13 5.87
N PHE A 17 3.08 -12.51 4.78
CA PHE A 17 2.24 -12.12 3.64
C PHE A 17 2.51 -12.92 2.35
N SER A 18 3.63 -13.65 2.26
CA SER A 18 3.95 -14.54 1.14
C SER A 18 3.34 -15.91 1.38
N ALA A 19 2.15 -16.14 0.83
CA ALA A 19 1.43 -17.42 0.90
C ALA A 19 2.11 -18.52 0.05
N GLY A 20 3.19 -19.13 0.56
CA GLY A 20 3.81 -20.29 -0.06
C GLY A 20 4.52 -20.04 -1.40
N ALA A 21 5.29 -21.03 -1.84
CA ALA A 21 6.10 -20.97 -3.06
C ALA A 21 5.22 -20.69 -4.29
N GLY A 22 5.39 -19.51 -4.89
CA GLY A 22 4.62 -19.06 -6.06
C GLY A 22 3.53 -18.02 -5.79
N SER A 23 3.40 -17.51 -4.56
CA SER A 23 2.46 -16.41 -4.27
C SER A 23 2.92 -15.07 -4.82
N TYR A 24 1.93 -14.24 -5.14
CA TYR A 24 2.06 -12.86 -5.65
C TYR A 24 2.99 -11.97 -4.80
N TYR A 25 3.17 -12.26 -3.50
CA TYR A 25 4.07 -11.53 -2.60
C TYR A 25 5.45 -12.19 -2.41
N GLY A 26 5.85 -13.11 -3.29
CA GLY A 26 7.16 -13.77 -3.22
C GLY A 26 8.35 -12.84 -3.52
N ASP A 27 8.10 -11.69 -4.14
CA ASP A 27 9.13 -10.71 -4.50
C ASP A 27 9.17 -9.54 -3.49
N SER A 28 10.39 -9.14 -3.12
CA SER A 28 10.68 -7.97 -2.28
C SER A 28 10.18 -6.65 -2.89
N LEU A 29 9.96 -6.61 -4.19
CA LEU A 29 9.47 -5.41 -4.88
C LEU A 29 8.07 -4.98 -4.42
N PHE A 30 7.21 -5.92 -4.00
CA PHE A 30 5.86 -5.60 -3.50
C PHE A 30 5.86 -4.85 -2.16
N PHE A 31 6.99 -4.85 -1.44
CA PHE A 31 7.15 -4.14 -0.18
C PHE A 31 7.87 -2.80 -0.34
N LEU A 32 8.09 -2.35 -1.58
CA LEU A 32 8.82 -1.11 -1.87
C LEU A 32 8.17 0.11 -1.20
N SER A 33 6.84 0.19 -1.20
CA SER A 33 6.08 1.29 -0.56
C SER A 33 6.38 1.42 0.93
N VAL A 34 6.57 0.29 1.63
CA VAL A 34 6.85 0.26 3.08
C VAL A 34 8.27 0.73 3.38
N ALA A 35 9.24 0.33 2.56
CA ALA A 35 10.66 0.66 2.76
C ALA A 35 11.12 1.91 2.00
N MET A 36 10.21 2.63 1.35
CA MET A 36 10.53 3.74 0.43
C MET A 36 11.41 4.81 1.09
N HIS A 37 11.12 5.12 2.35
CA HIS A 37 11.83 6.13 3.16
C HIS A 37 13.29 5.76 3.48
N HIS A 38 13.67 4.48 3.39
CA HIS A 38 15.05 4.02 3.54
C HIS A 38 15.83 4.01 2.23
N LEU A 39 15.13 4.02 1.10
CA LEU A 39 15.69 3.85 -0.24
C LEU A 39 15.84 5.17 -0.98
N MET A 40 14.89 6.07 -0.78
CA MET A 40 14.90 7.39 -1.40
C MET A 40 16.00 8.26 -0.79
N PRO A 41 16.64 9.13 -1.60
CA PRO A 41 17.54 10.16 -1.08
C PRO A 41 16.82 11.07 -0.07
N ARG A 42 17.55 11.60 0.91
CA ARG A 42 16.96 12.42 2.00
C ARG A 42 16.35 13.73 1.50
N GLU A 43 16.71 14.15 0.30
CA GLU A 43 16.18 15.32 -0.39
C GLU A 43 14.74 15.11 -0.86
N VAL A 44 14.28 13.85 -0.99
CA VAL A 44 12.92 13.51 -1.39
C VAL A 44 12.06 13.36 -0.13
N SER A 45 11.22 14.35 0.13
CA SER A 45 10.34 14.36 1.31
C SER A 45 9.02 13.63 1.11
N ARG A 46 8.51 13.58 -0.13
CA ARG A 46 7.20 13.04 -0.48
C ARG A 46 7.25 12.37 -1.84
N VAL A 47 6.61 11.21 -1.96
CA VAL A 47 6.52 10.43 -3.18
C VAL A 47 5.10 9.89 -3.32
N ILE A 48 4.61 9.85 -4.55
CA ILE A 48 3.39 9.15 -4.91
C ILE A 48 3.80 7.92 -5.71
N GLN A 49 3.38 6.74 -5.25
CA GLN A 49 3.53 5.48 -5.97
C GLN A 49 2.20 5.15 -6.63
N VAL A 50 2.22 4.96 -7.95
CA VAL A 50 1.02 4.66 -8.76
C VAL A 50 1.36 3.52 -9.72
N ASP A 51 0.42 2.60 -9.91
CA ASP A 51 0.58 1.49 -10.85
C ASP A 51 0.56 1.98 -12.30
N LEU A 52 1.12 1.17 -13.21
CA LEU A 52 1.25 1.53 -14.63
C LEU A 52 -0.05 1.33 -15.43
N ASP A 53 -1.03 0.64 -14.88
CA ASP A 53 -2.31 0.31 -15.51
C ASP A 53 -3.44 1.29 -15.17
N VAL A 54 -3.12 2.44 -14.57
CA VAL A 54 -4.10 3.49 -14.27
C VAL A 54 -4.29 4.46 -15.45
N GLU A 55 -5.50 5.01 -15.56
CA GLU A 55 -5.83 6.10 -16.49
C GLU A 55 -6.05 7.40 -15.71
N TYR A 56 -5.24 8.42 -15.97
CA TYR A 56 -5.38 9.74 -15.33
C TYR A 56 -6.50 10.55 -15.99
N ARG A 57 -7.51 10.93 -15.20
CA ARG A 57 -8.64 11.77 -15.66
C ARG A 57 -8.70 13.16 -15.04
N ALA A 58 -7.68 13.51 -14.25
CA ALA A 58 -7.50 14.79 -13.58
C ALA A 58 -6.01 15.14 -13.48
N ASN A 59 -5.69 16.34 -13.01
CA ASN A 59 -4.31 16.78 -12.88
C ASN A 59 -3.64 16.12 -11.66
N ILE A 60 -2.51 15.44 -11.86
CA ILE A 60 -1.75 14.79 -10.78
C ILE A 60 -1.30 15.75 -9.67
N ARG A 61 -1.21 17.05 -9.96
CA ARG A 61 -0.91 18.09 -8.96
C ARG A 61 -1.94 18.11 -7.83
N GLU A 62 -3.21 17.84 -8.14
CA GLU A 62 -4.28 17.80 -7.15
C GLU A 62 -4.02 16.68 -6.13
N LEU A 63 -3.50 15.53 -6.58
CA LEU A 63 -3.12 14.44 -5.68
C LEU A 63 -1.95 14.80 -4.75
N PHE A 64 -1.03 15.66 -5.18
CA PHE A 64 0.03 16.16 -4.30
C PHE A 64 -0.49 17.11 -3.21
N GLN A 65 -1.63 17.78 -3.43
CA GLN A 65 -2.24 18.64 -2.41
C GLN A 65 -2.85 17.81 -1.26
N GLU A 66 -3.16 16.53 -1.49
CA GLU A 66 -3.65 15.64 -0.44
C GLU A 66 -2.64 15.45 0.70
N PHE A 67 -1.33 15.68 0.48
CA PHE A 67 -0.35 15.69 1.57
C PHE A 67 -0.65 16.75 2.63
N ASP A 68 -1.28 17.86 2.25
CA ASP A 68 -1.64 18.94 3.18
C ASP A 68 -2.85 18.57 4.06
N ASN A 69 -3.59 17.50 3.70
CA ASN A 69 -4.73 16.97 4.44
C ASN A 69 -4.34 15.86 5.45
N PHE A 70 -3.05 15.54 5.58
CA PHE A 70 -2.61 14.47 6.48
C PHE A 70 -2.86 14.88 7.94
N PRO A 71 -3.61 14.09 8.72
CA PRO A 71 -3.74 14.34 10.14
C PRO A 71 -2.39 14.13 10.85
N GLU A 72 -2.25 14.71 12.03
CA GLU A 72 -1.03 14.57 12.84
C GLU A 72 -0.71 13.08 13.07
N GLY A 73 0.53 12.69 12.77
CA GLY A 73 1.00 11.32 12.87
C GLY A 73 0.74 10.44 11.64
N ALA A 74 -0.02 10.89 10.62
CA ALA A 74 -0.18 10.14 9.38
C ALA A 74 1.11 10.12 8.55
N VAL A 75 1.47 8.95 8.03
CA VAL A 75 2.68 8.72 7.22
C VAL A 75 2.37 8.28 5.79
N ILE A 76 1.23 7.64 5.56
CA ILE A 76 0.81 7.16 4.23
C ILE A 76 -0.67 7.48 4.00
N GLY A 77 -0.97 8.05 2.83
CA GLY A 77 -2.32 8.15 2.28
C GLY A 77 -2.56 7.03 1.28
N ILE A 78 -3.67 6.30 1.44
CA ILE A 78 -4.03 5.20 0.56
C ILE A 78 -5.54 5.18 0.29
N ALA A 79 -5.92 4.85 -0.94
CA ALA A 79 -7.31 4.59 -1.29
C ALA A 79 -7.78 3.25 -0.70
N ARG A 80 -9.09 3.09 -0.52
CA ARG A 80 -9.68 1.84 -0.05
C ARG A 80 -9.66 0.80 -1.17
N GLU A 81 -9.37 -0.45 -0.81
CA GLU A 81 -9.61 -1.58 -1.70
C GLU A 81 -11.11 -1.68 -2.00
N MET A 82 -11.46 -1.64 -3.28
CA MET A 82 -12.84 -1.61 -3.78
C MET A 82 -13.46 -3.01 -3.82
N GLN A 83 -12.63 -4.05 -3.82
CA GLN A 83 -13.08 -5.43 -3.76
C GLN A 83 -13.14 -5.92 -2.30
N PRO A 84 -14.08 -6.80 -1.93
CA PRO A 84 -14.17 -7.34 -0.57
C PRO A 84 -13.09 -8.38 -0.27
N VAL A 85 -11.89 -8.27 -0.84
CA VAL A 85 -10.81 -9.28 -0.72
C VAL A 85 -10.48 -9.54 0.75
N TYR A 86 -10.38 -8.49 1.56
CA TYR A 86 -10.10 -8.63 2.98
C TYR A 86 -11.21 -9.30 3.80
N ARG A 87 -12.48 -9.30 3.31
CA ARG A 87 -13.54 -10.10 3.95
C ARG A 87 -13.26 -11.61 3.81
N TYR A 88 -12.67 -12.01 2.70
CA TYR A 88 -12.37 -13.41 2.40
C TYR A 88 -11.07 -13.88 3.03
N VAL A 89 -10.09 -12.99 3.18
CA VAL A 89 -8.79 -13.32 3.80
C VAL A 89 -8.89 -13.38 5.33
N ALA A 90 -9.79 -12.59 5.94
CA ALA A 90 -9.97 -12.56 7.40
C ALA A 90 -10.91 -13.66 7.95
N THR A 91 -11.54 -14.46 7.08
CA THR A 91 -12.51 -15.49 7.49
C THR A 91 -11.97 -16.88 7.14
N PRO A 92 -11.78 -17.80 8.10
CA PRO A 92 -11.44 -19.18 7.78
C PRO A 92 -12.61 -19.86 7.05
N GLY A 93 -12.50 -20.03 5.74
CA GLY A 93 -13.43 -20.82 4.91
C GLY A 93 -14.53 -20.03 4.19
N MET A 94 -14.34 -19.81 2.88
CA MET A 94 -15.35 -19.66 1.81
C MET A 94 -16.41 -18.52 1.86
N VAL A 95 -16.30 -17.64 0.86
CA VAL A 95 -17.29 -16.76 0.18
C VAL A 95 -18.73 -17.32 0.23
N PRO A 96 -19.81 -16.57 0.60
CA PRO A 96 -20.37 -15.55 -0.32
C PRO A 96 -21.17 -14.36 0.27
N PHE A 97 -21.44 -13.41 -0.63
CA PHE A 97 -22.58 -12.49 -0.67
C PHE A 97 -22.46 -11.14 0.06
N LEU A 98 -22.32 -10.11 -0.76
CA LEU A 98 -22.11 -8.71 -0.39
C LEU A 98 -23.44 -8.01 -0.06
N ARG A 99 -23.51 -7.35 1.10
CA ARG A 99 -24.22 -6.07 1.21
C ARG A 99 -23.21 -4.92 1.07
N PRO A 100 -23.56 -3.84 0.33
CA PRO A 100 -22.73 -2.65 0.22
C PRO A 100 -22.83 -1.85 1.52
N PHE A 101 -21.70 -1.34 2.00
CA PHE A 101 -21.67 -0.36 3.09
C PHE A 101 -20.87 0.86 2.60
N PRO A 102 -21.44 2.08 2.67
CA PRO A 102 -20.79 3.28 2.18
C PRO A 102 -19.88 3.86 3.27
N ALA A 103 -18.71 4.35 2.88
CA ALA A 103 -17.99 5.39 3.60
C ALA A 103 -16.93 5.96 2.65
N GLU A 104 -17.22 7.15 2.14
CA GLU A 104 -16.38 7.89 1.21
C GLU A 104 -15.19 8.52 1.95
N GLY A 105 -14.01 8.52 1.31
CA GLY A 105 -12.79 9.20 1.80
C GLY A 105 -11.53 8.32 1.87
N PRO A 106 -10.34 8.92 1.73
CA PRO A 106 -9.05 8.22 1.83
C PRO A 106 -8.81 7.64 3.23
N LEU A 107 -7.95 6.62 3.30
CA LEU A 107 -7.45 6.04 4.56
C LEU A 107 -6.05 6.57 4.83
N TRP A 108 -5.77 6.85 6.11
CA TRP A 108 -4.46 7.29 6.59
C TRP A 108 -3.85 6.21 7.47
N MET A 109 -2.58 5.84 7.25
CA MET A 109 -1.81 5.06 8.21
C MET A 109 -0.99 5.97 9.12
N GLY A 110 -1.04 5.73 10.42
CA GLY A 110 -0.22 6.41 11.42
C GLY A 110 1.20 5.82 11.54
N GLY A 111 2.16 6.64 11.95
CA GLY A 111 3.43 6.18 12.49
C GLY A 111 3.30 5.76 13.96
N CYS A 112 4.06 4.75 14.38
CA CYS A 112 4.24 4.40 15.81
C CYS A 112 5.28 5.32 16.47
#